data_AF-A0A259LZD5-F1
#
_entry.id   AF-A0A259LZD5-F1
#
_cell.length_a   1.000
_cell.length_b   1.000
_cell.length_c   1.000
_cell.angle_alpha   90.00
_cell.angle_beta   90.00
_cell.angle_gamma   90.00
#
_symmetry.space_group_name_H-M   'P 1'
#
loop_
_entity.id
_entity.type
_entity.pdbx_description
1 polymer ?
#
loop_
_entity_poly.entity_id
_entity_poly.type
_entity_poly.pdbx_seq_one_letter_code
_entity_poly.pdbx_strand_id
1 'polypeptide(L)'
;IERIEIDPVTKEPRFRIIGTELWSDEAGFDEAAAASGITGICGSGIIEAVAEMRMAGLLDESGLIGSPDQTGTARCVLEGRTHAYVIHDSTATGGPLISVTQGDIRAIQLAKSALYAGARLLMDEMGVDKVDRVVLAGAFGAHISPKHAMVLGMIPDVPLDKVFSAGNAAGTGARIALCNVAARAEIETVVGQITKVETAIEPKFQEHFVAANAIPHKTDPFPELAKIVTLPSPSFNTRGEGGDGEDGGRRRRRRA
;
A
#
# COMPACT_ATOMS: atom_id res chain seq x y z
N ILE A 1 1.19 -11.23 -11.93
CA ILE A 1 1.72 -11.32 -10.55
C ILE A 1 0.64 -10.90 -9.58
N GLU A 2 0.20 -11.81 -8.70
CA GLU A 2 -0.85 -11.56 -7.71
C GLU A 2 -0.38 -11.52 -6.25
N ARG A 3 0.75 -12.15 -5.96
CA ARG A 3 1.38 -12.19 -4.64
C ARG A 3 2.87 -11.96 -4.77
N ILE A 4 3.46 -11.22 -3.85
CA ILE A 4 4.89 -10.89 -3.83
C ILE A 4 5.39 -10.99 -2.40
N GLU A 5 6.59 -11.53 -2.23
CA GLU A 5 7.36 -11.47 -0.99
C GLU A 5 8.79 -11.03 -1.33
N ILE A 6 9.39 -10.19 -0.48
CA ILE A 6 10.76 -9.72 -0.64
C ILE A 6 11.57 -10.14 0.58
N ASP A 7 12.64 -10.89 0.35
CA ASP A 7 13.55 -11.26 1.43
C ASP A 7 14.19 -9.99 2.03
N PRO A 8 14.05 -9.74 3.35
CA PRO A 8 14.50 -8.50 3.96
C PRO A 8 16.04 -8.40 4.05
N VAL A 9 16.78 -9.48 3.80
CA VAL A 9 18.25 -9.52 3.81
C VAL A 9 18.77 -9.42 2.39
N THR A 10 18.39 -10.34 1.50
CA THR A 10 18.91 -10.41 0.12
C THR A 10 18.24 -9.40 -0.81
N LYS A 11 17.06 -8.89 -0.44
CA LYS A 11 16.19 -8.04 -1.25
C LYS A 11 15.74 -8.71 -2.55
N GLU A 12 15.84 -10.02 -2.63
CA GLU A 12 15.34 -10.79 -3.77
C GLU A 12 13.83 -10.98 -3.64
N PRO A 13 13.07 -10.68 -4.72
CA PRO A 13 11.64 -10.91 -4.74
C PRO A 13 11.35 -12.34 -5.18
N ARG A 14 10.33 -12.93 -4.58
CA ARG A 14 9.60 -14.07 -5.16
C ARG A 14 8.14 -13.69 -5.35
N PHE A 15 7.49 -14.31 -6.32
CA PHE A 15 6.11 -13.96 -6.64
C PHE A 15 5.30 -15.15 -7.13
N ARG A 16 3.97 -15.01 -7.07
CA ARG A 16 3.02 -15.92 -7.70
C ARG A 16 2.23 -15.19 -8.78
N ILE A 17 1.73 -15.94 -9.75
CA ILE A 17 0.85 -15.42 -10.80
C ILE A 17 -0.54 -16.06 -10.70
N ILE A 18 -1.53 -15.39 -11.28
CA ILE A 18 -2.91 -15.87 -11.25
C ILE A 18 -2.96 -17.22 -11.98
N GLY A 19 -3.50 -18.24 -11.32
CA GLY A 19 -3.64 -19.59 -11.87
C GLY A 19 -2.57 -20.58 -11.42
N THR A 20 -1.58 -20.17 -10.62
CA THR A 20 -0.62 -21.08 -9.98
C THR A 20 -0.44 -20.77 -8.50
N GLU A 21 -0.31 -21.81 -7.69
CA GLU A 21 0.04 -21.68 -6.26
C GLU A 21 1.55 -21.74 -6.02
N LEU A 22 2.34 -22.09 -7.04
CA LEU A 22 3.80 -22.15 -6.96
C LEU A 22 4.40 -20.76 -6.91
N TRP A 23 5.43 -20.59 -6.09
CA TRP A 23 6.28 -19.40 -6.10
C TRP A 23 7.29 -19.45 -7.23
N SER A 24 7.73 -18.27 -7.70
CA SER A 24 8.69 -18.12 -8.80
C SER A 24 10.06 -18.77 -8.56
N ASP A 25 10.40 -19.08 -7.31
CA ASP A 25 11.62 -19.77 -6.89
C ASP A 25 11.41 -21.28 -6.64
N GLU A 26 10.19 -21.80 -6.82
CA GLU A 26 9.86 -23.21 -6.65
C GLU A 26 9.96 -23.99 -7.97
N ALA A 27 10.36 -25.27 -7.85
CA ALA A 27 10.44 -26.17 -9.00
C ALA A 27 9.05 -26.40 -9.62
N GLY A 28 8.96 -26.36 -10.95
CA GLY A 28 7.70 -26.52 -11.68
C GLY A 28 6.98 -25.19 -11.98
N PHE A 29 7.49 -24.06 -11.48
CA PHE A 29 6.86 -22.76 -11.71
C PHE A 29 6.82 -22.39 -13.20
N ASP A 30 7.93 -22.56 -13.93
CA ASP A 30 8.02 -22.18 -15.34
C ASP A 30 7.03 -23.00 -16.20
N GLU A 31 6.89 -24.31 -15.93
CA GLU A 31 5.90 -25.15 -16.60
C GLU A 31 4.47 -24.74 -16.26
N ALA A 32 4.18 -24.42 -15.00
CA ALA A 32 2.87 -23.93 -14.57
C ALA A 32 2.54 -22.55 -15.16
N ALA A 33 3.55 -21.69 -15.32
CA ALA A 33 3.41 -20.35 -15.86
C ALA A 33 3.36 -20.32 -17.39
N ALA A 34 3.75 -21.39 -18.08
CA ALA A 34 3.81 -21.44 -19.55
C ALA A 34 2.47 -21.10 -20.24
N ALA A 35 1.34 -21.47 -19.62
CA ALA A 35 0.02 -21.25 -20.20
C ALA A 35 -0.49 -19.80 -20.06
N SER A 36 -0.22 -19.15 -18.92
CA SER A 36 -0.69 -17.80 -18.63
C SER A 36 0.33 -16.70 -18.94
N GLY A 37 1.62 -17.05 -18.88
CA GLY A 37 2.75 -16.13 -18.93
C GLY A 37 2.80 -15.18 -17.73
N ILE A 38 3.86 -14.37 -17.69
CA ILE A 38 4.04 -13.28 -16.73
C ILE A 38 3.97 -11.97 -17.51
N THR A 39 2.85 -11.25 -17.41
CA THR A 39 2.59 -10.07 -18.26
C THR A 39 2.53 -8.75 -17.49
N GLY A 40 2.45 -8.81 -16.16
CA GLY A 40 2.35 -7.62 -15.31
C GLY A 40 1.97 -7.94 -13.87
N ILE A 41 1.62 -6.89 -13.12
CA ILE A 41 1.21 -6.94 -11.72
C ILE A 41 -0.27 -6.57 -11.63
N CYS A 42 -1.08 -7.36 -10.91
CA CYS A 42 -2.48 -7.00 -10.65
C CYS A 42 -2.61 -6.12 -9.39
N GLY A 43 -3.84 -5.70 -9.08
CA GLY A 43 -4.14 -4.83 -7.94
C GLY A 43 -3.65 -5.34 -6.58
N SER A 44 -3.85 -6.63 -6.28
CA SER A 44 -3.32 -7.24 -5.05
C SER A 44 -1.79 -7.27 -5.07
N GLY A 45 -1.20 -7.66 -6.21
CA GLY A 45 0.24 -7.76 -6.38
C GLY A 45 0.96 -6.42 -6.13
N ILE A 46 0.44 -5.29 -6.65
CA ILE A 46 1.11 -3.99 -6.44
C ILE A 46 1.02 -3.54 -4.98
N ILE A 47 -0.09 -3.84 -4.30
CA ILE A 47 -0.26 -3.56 -2.87
C ILE A 47 0.74 -4.37 -2.03
N GLU A 48 0.90 -5.67 -2.33
CA GLU A 48 1.91 -6.50 -1.66
C GLU A 48 3.33 -6.02 -1.99
N ALA A 49 3.62 -5.68 -3.26
CA ALA A 49 4.94 -5.19 -3.66
C ALA A 49 5.37 -3.97 -2.85
N VAL A 50 4.52 -2.96 -2.74
CA VAL A 50 4.87 -1.72 -2.02
C VAL A 50 5.01 -1.99 -0.51
N ALA A 51 4.15 -2.83 0.06
CA ALA A 51 4.23 -3.21 1.47
C ALA A 51 5.52 -4.00 1.77
N GLU A 52 5.87 -4.96 0.91
CA GLU A 52 7.08 -5.75 1.01
C GLU A 52 8.33 -4.89 0.79
N MET A 53 8.32 -3.95 -0.16
CA MET A 53 9.41 -2.99 -0.33
C MET A 53 9.62 -2.14 0.93
N ARG A 54 8.54 -1.72 1.60
CA ARG A 54 8.58 -0.99 2.87
C ARG A 54 9.17 -1.85 3.99
N MET A 55 8.75 -3.11 4.11
CA MET A 55 9.25 -4.05 5.13
C MET A 55 10.71 -4.46 4.87
N ALA A 56 11.11 -4.62 3.62
CA ALA A 56 12.47 -4.91 3.20
C ALA A 56 13.38 -3.67 3.24
N GLY A 57 12.89 -2.48 3.62
CA GLY A 57 13.71 -1.28 3.71
C GLY A 57 14.22 -0.76 2.36
N LEU A 58 13.53 -1.10 1.27
CA LEU A 58 13.76 -0.55 -0.07
C LEU A 58 13.08 0.80 -0.28
N LEU A 59 12.07 1.06 0.56
CA LEU A 59 11.21 2.23 0.56
C LEU A 59 11.28 2.92 1.92
N ASP A 60 11.55 4.22 1.94
CA ASP A 60 11.44 5.01 3.17
C ASP A 60 9.99 5.35 3.52
N GLU A 61 9.78 5.91 4.72
CA GLU A 61 8.46 6.30 5.20
C GLU A 61 7.75 7.30 4.26
N SER A 62 8.51 8.16 3.57
CA SER A 62 7.97 9.14 2.61
C SER A 62 7.55 8.52 1.28
N GLY A 63 7.86 7.24 1.07
CA GLY A 63 7.64 6.54 -0.18
C GLY A 63 8.72 6.79 -1.23
N LEU A 64 9.94 7.17 -0.85
CA LEU A 64 11.07 7.28 -1.78
C LEU A 64 11.78 5.93 -1.92
N ILE A 65 12.05 5.51 -3.15
CA ILE A 65 12.82 4.29 -3.42
C ILE A 65 14.32 4.61 -3.34
N GLY A 66 15.05 3.85 -2.53
CA GLY A 66 16.49 4.02 -2.34
C GLY A 66 17.31 3.58 -3.57
N SER A 67 18.51 4.14 -3.71
CA SER A 67 19.47 3.74 -4.74
C SER A 67 19.98 2.31 -4.51
N PRO A 68 20.60 1.67 -5.52
CA PRO A 68 21.21 0.34 -5.33
C PRO A 68 22.25 0.31 -4.20
N ASP A 69 23.05 1.37 -4.03
CA ASP A 69 24.02 1.48 -2.92
C ASP A 69 23.33 1.61 -1.56
N GLN A 70 22.26 2.40 -1.47
CA GLN A 70 21.52 2.62 -0.23
C GLN A 70 20.72 1.39 0.21
N THR A 71 20.23 0.61 -0.75
CA THR A 71 19.38 -0.56 -0.50
C THR A 71 20.14 -1.88 -0.46
N GLY A 72 21.37 -1.90 -1.01
CA GLY A 72 22.21 -3.09 -1.11
C GLY A 72 21.76 -4.06 -2.20
N THR A 73 20.93 -3.65 -3.16
CA THR A 73 20.45 -4.52 -4.24
C THR A 73 20.56 -3.88 -5.61
N ALA A 74 21.03 -4.66 -6.59
CA ALA A 74 21.08 -4.25 -8.00
C ALA A 74 19.68 -4.14 -8.64
N ARG A 75 18.62 -4.62 -7.97
CA ARG A 75 17.23 -4.52 -8.44
C ARG A 75 16.66 -3.12 -8.33
N CYS A 76 17.25 -2.26 -7.50
CA CYS A 76 16.95 -0.83 -7.53
C CYS A 76 17.72 -0.18 -8.68
N VAL A 77 17.01 0.23 -9.73
CA VAL A 77 17.59 0.78 -10.96
C VAL A 77 17.20 2.25 -11.13
N LEU A 78 18.08 3.04 -11.74
CA LEU A 78 17.82 4.46 -12.00
C LEU A 78 16.70 4.61 -13.05
N GLU A 79 15.68 5.39 -12.71
CA GLU A 79 14.57 5.75 -13.59
C GLU A 79 14.34 7.27 -13.55
N GLY A 80 14.83 7.96 -14.58
CA GLY A 80 14.81 9.41 -14.63
C GLY A 80 15.63 10.05 -13.50
N ARG A 81 14.96 10.63 -12.51
CA ARG A 81 15.59 11.28 -11.34
C ARG A 81 15.42 10.48 -10.04
N THR A 82 14.78 9.32 -10.13
CA THR A 82 14.38 8.47 -9.01
C THR A 82 14.80 7.04 -9.32
N HIS A 83 14.39 6.07 -8.50
CA HIS A 83 14.66 4.67 -8.74
C HIS A 83 13.36 3.89 -8.94
N ALA A 84 13.46 2.74 -9.58
CA ALA A 84 12.45 1.71 -9.66
C ALA A 84 13.01 0.40 -9.09
N TYR A 85 12.15 -0.47 -8.58
CA TYR A 85 12.54 -1.79 -8.09
C TYR A 85 12.07 -2.88 -9.07
N VAL A 86 13.02 -3.65 -9.61
CA VAL A 86 12.75 -4.71 -10.60
C VAL A 86 12.33 -6.01 -9.92
N ILE A 87 11.09 -6.42 -10.17
CA ILE A 87 10.53 -7.70 -9.68
C ILE A 87 10.91 -8.84 -10.63
N HIS A 88 10.67 -8.65 -11.93
CA HIS A 88 10.91 -9.67 -12.94
C HIS A 88 11.44 -9.03 -14.22
N ASP A 89 12.45 -9.67 -14.82
CA ASP A 89 13.04 -9.24 -16.09
C ASP A 89 13.16 -10.46 -17.02
N SER A 90 12.35 -10.48 -18.07
CA SER A 90 12.44 -11.46 -19.15
C SER A 90 12.78 -10.83 -20.51
N THR A 91 13.36 -9.62 -20.51
CA THR A 91 13.68 -8.89 -21.74
C THR A 91 14.67 -9.65 -22.64
N ALA A 92 15.59 -10.43 -22.05
CA ALA A 92 16.53 -11.27 -22.78
C ALA A 92 15.86 -12.34 -23.66
N THR A 93 14.65 -12.77 -23.29
CA THR A 93 13.84 -13.75 -24.04
C THR A 93 12.66 -13.10 -24.77
N GLY A 94 12.65 -11.76 -24.89
CA GLY A 94 11.56 -11.00 -25.50
C GLY A 94 10.30 -10.86 -24.64
N GLY A 95 10.39 -11.20 -23.35
CA GLY A 95 9.33 -11.00 -22.37
C GLY A 95 9.39 -9.61 -21.70
N PRO A 96 8.46 -9.31 -20.77
CA PRO A 96 8.37 -7.99 -20.14
C PRO A 96 9.43 -7.75 -19.05
N LEU A 97 9.77 -6.47 -18.88
CA LEU A 97 10.35 -5.94 -17.65
C LEU A 97 9.20 -5.49 -16.72
N ILE A 98 9.13 -6.07 -15.53
CA ILE A 98 8.13 -5.76 -14.52
C ILE A 98 8.83 -5.17 -13.30
N SER A 99 8.58 -3.88 -13.08
CA SER A 99 9.13 -3.11 -11.98
C SER A 99 8.04 -2.32 -11.24
N VAL A 100 8.35 -1.89 -10.02
CA VAL A 100 7.58 -0.88 -9.29
C VAL A 100 8.32 0.44 -9.42
N THR A 101 7.68 1.41 -10.06
CA THR A 101 8.25 2.74 -10.29
C THR A 101 7.95 3.66 -9.12
N GLN A 102 8.70 4.78 -9.04
CA GLN A 102 8.37 5.83 -8.08
C GLN A 102 6.96 6.40 -8.30
N GLY A 103 6.47 6.43 -9.55
CA GLY A 103 5.12 6.86 -9.89
C GLY A 103 4.05 5.93 -9.32
N ASP A 104 4.28 4.62 -9.38
CA ASP A 104 3.38 3.62 -8.78
C ASP A 104 3.28 3.80 -7.27
N ILE A 105 4.41 4.03 -6.59
CA ILE A 105 4.39 4.34 -5.14
C ILE A 105 3.50 5.55 -4.85
N ARG A 106 3.63 6.63 -5.65
CA ARG A 106 2.80 7.84 -5.45
C ARG A 106 1.32 7.55 -5.67
N ALA A 107 0.97 6.74 -6.67
CA ALA A 107 -0.42 6.34 -6.91
C ALA A 107 -1.00 5.52 -5.74
N ILE A 108 -0.22 4.58 -5.20
CA ILE A 108 -0.61 3.79 -4.02
C ILE A 108 -0.75 4.68 -2.78
N GLN A 109 0.17 5.62 -2.56
CA GLN A 109 0.08 6.58 -1.47
C GLN A 109 -1.19 7.44 -1.55
N LEU A 110 -1.55 7.95 -2.74
CA LEU A 110 -2.79 8.71 -2.91
C LEU A 110 -4.02 7.86 -2.56
N ALA A 111 -4.07 6.63 -3.05
CA ALA A 111 -5.19 5.73 -2.80
C ALA A 111 -5.32 5.34 -1.32
N LYS A 112 -4.22 4.94 -0.68
CA LYS A 112 -4.23 4.53 0.73
C LYS A 112 -4.49 5.71 1.67
N SER A 113 -3.99 6.91 1.35
CA SER A 113 -4.26 8.13 2.11
C SER A 113 -5.75 8.44 2.13
N ALA A 114 -6.44 8.29 0.99
CA ALA A 114 -7.88 8.53 0.91
C ALA A 114 -8.68 7.55 1.76
N LEU A 115 -8.32 6.26 1.74
CA LEU A 115 -8.99 5.23 2.56
C LEU A 115 -8.80 5.50 4.05
N TYR A 116 -7.57 5.75 4.48
CA TYR A 116 -7.26 6.03 5.88
C TYR A 116 -7.93 7.33 6.36
N ALA A 117 -7.82 8.41 5.60
CA ALA A 117 -8.40 9.70 5.94
C ALA A 117 -9.93 9.62 6.04
N GLY A 118 -10.58 8.88 5.14
CA GLY A 118 -12.01 8.61 5.22
C GLY A 118 -12.40 7.86 6.48
N ALA A 119 -11.67 6.80 6.82
CA ALA A 119 -11.92 6.03 8.05
C ALA A 119 -11.70 6.88 9.31
N ARG A 120 -10.59 7.64 9.39
CA ARG A 120 -10.27 8.49 10.52
C ARG A 120 -11.28 9.63 10.69
N LEU A 121 -11.77 10.20 9.60
CA LEU A 121 -12.83 11.23 9.64
C LEU A 121 -14.13 10.66 10.22
N LEU A 122 -14.53 9.46 9.82
CA LEU A 122 -15.70 8.79 10.41
C LEU A 122 -15.50 8.46 11.89
N MET A 123 -14.29 8.05 12.27
CA MET A 123 -13.92 7.82 13.67
C MET A 123 -14.01 9.12 14.50
N ASP A 124 -13.54 10.25 13.96
CA ASP A 124 -13.67 11.57 14.58
C ASP A 124 -15.14 11.95 14.80
N GLU A 125 -16.00 11.76 13.78
CA GLU A 125 -17.44 12.04 13.86
C GLU A 125 -18.14 11.16 14.91
N MET A 126 -17.71 9.90 15.04
CA MET A 126 -18.22 8.97 16.05
C MET A 126 -17.60 9.16 17.44
N GLY A 127 -16.57 10.02 17.57
CA GLY A 127 -15.86 10.23 18.82
C GLY A 127 -15.10 8.99 19.32
N VAL A 128 -14.61 8.16 18.40
CA VAL A 128 -13.87 6.92 18.72
C VAL A 128 -12.43 6.98 18.23
N ASP A 129 -11.52 6.34 18.97
CA ASP A 129 -10.12 6.24 18.58
C ASP A 129 -9.71 4.86 18.09
N LYS A 130 -10.58 3.86 18.26
CA LYS A 130 -10.35 2.47 17.86
C LYS A 130 -11.59 1.88 17.23
N VAL A 131 -11.37 0.89 16.37
CA VAL A 131 -12.43 0.07 15.77
C VAL A 131 -12.28 -1.39 16.23
N ASP A 132 -13.40 -2.07 16.46
CA ASP A 132 -13.37 -3.48 16.92
C ASP A 132 -13.01 -4.47 15.80
N ARG A 133 -13.35 -4.11 14.55
CA ARG A 133 -13.08 -4.90 13.35
C ARG A 133 -13.12 -4.04 12.09
N VAL A 134 -12.39 -4.49 11.07
CA VAL A 134 -12.42 -3.91 9.72
C VAL A 134 -12.94 -4.95 8.75
N VAL A 135 -13.88 -4.56 7.89
CA VAL A 135 -14.43 -5.44 6.84
C VAL A 135 -14.16 -4.82 5.48
N LEU A 136 -13.33 -5.50 4.68
CA LEU A 136 -12.94 -5.07 3.34
C LEU A 136 -13.87 -5.70 2.30
N ALA A 137 -14.55 -4.86 1.53
CA ALA A 137 -15.41 -5.27 0.44
C ALA A 137 -14.90 -4.76 -0.91
N GLY A 138 -15.44 -5.33 -1.99
CA GLY A 138 -15.09 -4.97 -3.37
C GLY A 138 -14.00 -5.88 -3.96
N ALA A 139 -13.75 -5.71 -5.26
CA ALA A 139 -12.81 -6.55 -6.02
C ALA A 139 -11.39 -6.53 -5.41
N PHE A 140 -10.97 -5.38 -4.87
CA PHE A 140 -9.70 -5.24 -4.15
C PHE A 140 -9.77 -5.90 -2.76
N GLY A 141 -10.80 -5.62 -1.97
CA GLY A 141 -10.95 -6.17 -0.61
C GLY A 141 -11.05 -7.69 -0.55
N ALA A 142 -11.42 -8.35 -1.65
CA ALA A 142 -11.48 -9.82 -1.77
C ALA A 142 -10.11 -10.51 -1.69
N HIS A 143 -9.04 -9.83 -2.11
CA HIS A 143 -7.74 -10.46 -2.37
C HIS A 143 -6.55 -9.74 -1.73
N ILE A 144 -6.78 -8.66 -0.98
CA ILE A 144 -5.73 -7.95 -0.25
C ILE A 144 -5.42 -8.66 1.07
N SER A 145 -4.13 -8.91 1.32
CA SER A 145 -3.64 -9.38 2.61
C SER A 145 -3.87 -8.33 3.72
N PRO A 146 -4.50 -8.69 4.85
CA PRO A 146 -4.63 -7.80 6.01
C PRO A 146 -3.31 -7.21 6.48
N LYS A 147 -2.23 -8.02 6.49
CA LYS A 147 -0.89 -7.58 6.88
C LYS A 147 -0.42 -6.46 5.95
N HIS A 148 -0.52 -6.64 4.63
CA HIS A 148 -0.06 -5.64 3.65
C HIS A 148 -0.90 -4.36 3.70
N ALA A 149 -2.22 -4.47 3.86
CA ALA A 149 -3.09 -3.30 4.06
C ALA A 149 -2.69 -2.49 5.31
N MET A 150 -2.35 -3.18 6.41
CA MET A 150 -1.91 -2.55 7.65
C MET A 150 -0.53 -1.90 7.51
N VAL A 151 0.44 -2.60 6.90
CA VAL A 151 1.79 -2.08 6.63
C VAL A 151 1.74 -0.81 5.79
N LEU A 152 0.83 -0.74 4.81
CA LEU A 152 0.65 0.47 4.00
C LEU A 152 -0.07 1.60 4.74
N GLY A 153 -0.75 1.30 5.86
CA GLY A 153 -1.66 2.23 6.53
C GLY A 153 -2.88 2.55 5.68
N MET A 154 -3.44 1.55 4.98
CA MET A 154 -4.68 1.68 4.21
C MET A 154 -5.94 1.67 5.10
N ILE A 155 -5.82 1.05 6.28
CA ILE A 155 -6.92 0.82 7.22
C ILE A 155 -6.50 1.27 8.63
N PRO A 156 -7.45 1.59 9.52
CA PRO A 156 -7.16 1.85 10.92
C PRO A 156 -6.49 0.65 11.60
N ASP A 157 -5.64 0.93 12.59
CA ASP A 157 -4.92 -0.09 13.33
C ASP A 157 -5.88 -0.95 14.18
N VAL A 158 -5.84 -2.25 13.95
CA VAL A 158 -6.70 -3.26 14.58
C VAL A 158 -5.97 -4.62 14.53
N PRO A 159 -6.19 -5.55 15.48
CA PRO A 159 -5.60 -6.88 15.38
C PRO A 159 -5.91 -7.55 14.03
N LEU A 160 -4.92 -8.20 13.40
CA LEU A 160 -5.08 -8.73 12.05
C LEU A 160 -6.18 -9.80 11.94
N ASP A 161 -6.45 -10.55 13.01
CA ASP A 161 -7.53 -11.53 13.10
C ASP A 161 -8.94 -10.88 13.15
N LYS A 162 -9.01 -9.55 13.22
CA LYS A 162 -10.24 -8.74 13.14
C LYS A 162 -10.40 -8.03 11.80
N VAL A 163 -9.55 -8.32 10.82
CA VAL A 163 -9.68 -7.81 9.45
C VAL A 163 -10.27 -8.92 8.58
N PHE A 164 -11.49 -8.69 8.07
CA PHE A 164 -12.24 -9.68 7.31
C PHE A 164 -12.46 -9.22 5.88
N SER A 165 -12.49 -10.18 4.94
CA SER A 165 -12.95 -9.91 3.59
C SER A 165 -14.43 -10.26 3.44
N ALA A 166 -15.21 -9.33 2.89
CA ALA A 166 -16.61 -9.55 2.51
C ALA A 166 -16.77 -9.84 1.00
N GLY A 167 -15.66 -9.89 0.25
CA GLY A 167 -15.68 -10.08 -1.20
C GLY A 167 -16.57 -9.07 -1.93
N ASN A 168 -17.33 -9.53 -2.93
CA ASN A 168 -18.32 -8.70 -3.62
C ASN A 168 -19.60 -8.55 -2.77
N ALA A 169 -19.53 -7.68 -1.76
CA ALA A 169 -20.64 -7.40 -0.86
C ALA A 169 -21.87 -6.82 -1.59
N ALA A 170 -21.65 -5.95 -2.59
CA ALA A 170 -22.74 -5.36 -3.38
C ALA A 170 -23.53 -6.43 -4.15
N GLY A 171 -22.83 -7.34 -4.86
CA GLY A 171 -23.46 -8.44 -5.58
C GLY A 171 -24.17 -9.43 -4.64
N THR A 172 -23.56 -9.70 -3.48
CA THR A 172 -24.17 -10.57 -2.46
C THR A 172 -25.43 -9.94 -1.88
N GLY A 173 -25.40 -8.65 -1.55
CA GLY A 173 -26.56 -7.90 -1.06
C GLY A 173 -27.70 -7.84 -2.08
N ALA A 174 -27.39 -7.62 -3.36
CA ALA A 174 -28.38 -7.64 -4.43
C ALA A 174 -29.09 -8.99 -4.54
N ARG A 175 -28.34 -10.11 -4.44
CA ARG A 175 -28.92 -11.45 -4.44
C ARG A 175 -29.81 -11.70 -3.22
N ILE A 176 -29.41 -11.23 -2.03
CA ILE A 176 -30.22 -11.34 -0.81
C ILE A 176 -31.54 -10.59 -0.98
N ALA A 177 -31.49 -9.34 -1.44
CA ALA A 177 -32.69 -8.52 -1.67
C ALA A 177 -33.59 -9.10 -2.76
N LEU A 178 -33.03 -9.76 -3.78
CA LEU A 178 -33.80 -10.43 -4.83
C LEU A 178 -34.55 -11.66 -4.31
N CYS A 179 -33.92 -12.45 -3.44
CA CYS A 179 -34.47 -13.73 -2.96
C CYS A 179 -35.25 -13.63 -1.64
N ASN A 180 -35.19 -12.50 -0.93
CA ASN A 180 -35.84 -12.32 0.37
C ASN A 180 -36.53 -10.96 0.48
N VAL A 181 -37.86 -10.97 0.47
CA VAL A 181 -38.70 -9.76 0.57
C VAL A 181 -38.51 -9.03 1.89
N ALA A 182 -38.32 -9.74 3.00
CA ALA A 182 -38.09 -9.12 4.31
C ALA A 182 -36.73 -8.40 4.35
N ALA A 183 -35.67 -9.04 3.83
CA ALA A 183 -34.36 -8.41 3.73
C ALA A 183 -34.35 -7.18 2.81
N ARG A 184 -35.19 -7.18 1.77
CA ARG A 184 -35.40 -6.02 0.90
C ARG A 184 -36.03 -4.84 1.66
N ALA A 185 -37.08 -5.09 2.44
CA ALA A 185 -37.69 -4.04 3.27
C ALA A 185 -36.73 -3.53 4.36
N GLU A 186 -35.89 -4.42 4.92
CA GLU A 186 -34.86 -4.07 5.88
C GLU A 186 -33.83 -3.11 5.27
N ILE A 187 -33.25 -3.43 4.11
CA ILE A 187 -32.24 -2.56 3.49
C ILE A 187 -32.83 -1.20 3.08
N GLU A 188 -34.09 -1.15 2.64
CA GLU A 188 -34.80 0.11 2.36
C GLU A 188 -34.90 1.00 3.61
N THR A 189 -35.12 0.39 4.78
CA THR A 189 -35.13 1.11 6.07
C THR A 189 -33.73 1.56 6.48
N VAL A 190 -32.74 0.67 6.40
CA VAL A 190 -31.34 0.94 6.80
C VAL A 190 -30.73 2.08 5.99
N VAL A 191 -31.00 2.14 4.68
CA VAL A 191 -30.49 3.22 3.82
C VAL A 191 -30.95 4.60 4.30
N GLY A 192 -32.17 4.72 4.84
CA GLY A 192 -32.69 5.95 5.41
C GLY A 192 -32.00 6.41 6.71
N GLN A 193 -31.22 5.54 7.33
CA GLN A 193 -30.48 5.82 8.57
C GLN A 193 -29.01 6.18 8.32
N ILE A 194 -28.55 6.13 7.06
CA ILE A 194 -27.15 6.44 6.72
C ILE A 194 -26.94 7.95 6.73
N THR A 195 -26.08 8.41 7.64
CA THR A 195 -25.53 9.77 7.60
C THR A 195 -24.37 9.81 6.62
N LYS A 196 -24.50 10.63 5.56
CA LYS A 196 -23.41 10.87 4.62
C LYS A 196 -22.49 11.97 5.16
N VAL A 197 -21.22 11.65 5.35
CA VAL A 197 -20.15 12.62 5.60
C VAL A 197 -19.48 12.96 4.27
N GLU A 198 -19.45 14.23 3.89
CA GLU A 198 -18.91 14.69 2.60
C GLU A 198 -17.45 15.13 2.75
N THR A 199 -16.51 14.27 2.35
CA THR A 199 -15.08 14.51 2.54
C THR A 199 -14.57 15.80 1.90
N ALA A 200 -15.19 16.26 0.81
CA ALA A 200 -14.75 17.43 0.06
C ALA A 200 -14.91 18.77 0.81
N ILE A 201 -15.81 18.83 1.80
CA ILE A 201 -16.07 20.04 2.59
C ILE A 201 -15.51 19.94 4.02
N GLU A 202 -14.96 18.78 4.39
CA GLU A 202 -14.50 18.50 5.73
C GLU A 202 -13.06 18.99 5.93
N PRO A 203 -12.82 20.03 6.76
CA PRO A 203 -11.49 20.64 6.88
C PRO A 203 -10.40 19.67 7.33
N LYS A 204 -10.76 18.72 8.20
CA LYS A 204 -9.83 17.71 8.74
C LYS A 204 -9.45 16.64 7.72
N PHE A 205 -10.22 16.45 6.65
CA PHE A 205 -9.92 15.40 5.67
C PHE A 205 -8.54 15.61 5.04
N GLN A 206 -8.22 16.85 4.67
CA GLN A 206 -6.91 17.17 4.08
C GLN A 206 -5.76 16.94 5.07
N GLU A 207 -5.97 17.27 6.36
CA GLU A 207 -4.98 17.03 7.40
C GLU A 207 -4.70 15.54 7.57
N HIS A 208 -5.76 14.73 7.69
CA HIS A 208 -5.67 13.26 7.76
C HIS A 208 -5.03 12.68 6.51
N PHE A 209 -5.39 13.17 5.32
CA PHE A 209 -4.84 12.69 4.06
C PHE A 209 -3.33 12.91 3.94
N VAL A 210 -2.84 14.11 4.32
CA VAL A 210 -1.42 14.45 4.30
C VAL A 210 -0.64 13.62 5.32
N ALA A 211 -1.16 13.47 6.54
CA ALA A 211 -0.53 12.65 7.56
C ALA A 211 -0.49 11.16 7.16
N ALA A 212 -1.53 10.68 6.49
CA ALA A 212 -1.64 9.33 5.96
C ALA A 212 -0.79 9.10 4.70
N ASN A 213 -0.08 10.09 4.15
CA ASN A 213 0.77 9.88 2.98
C ASN A 213 2.03 9.06 3.31
N ALA A 214 2.59 9.28 4.51
CA ALA A 214 3.69 8.51 5.07
C ALA A 214 3.28 7.04 5.29
N ILE A 215 4.19 6.07 5.18
CA ILE A 215 3.89 4.63 5.28
C ILE A 215 4.46 4.04 6.59
N PRO A 216 3.61 3.57 7.54
CA PRO A 216 2.16 3.44 7.43
C PRO A 216 1.40 4.76 7.63
N HIS A 217 1.90 5.66 8.48
CA HIS A 217 1.32 6.97 8.75
C HIS A 217 2.33 7.85 9.51
N LYS A 218 2.22 9.18 9.40
CA LYS A 218 3.18 10.14 9.98
C LYS A 218 3.07 10.29 11.50
N THR A 219 1.84 10.29 12.03
CA THR A 219 1.57 10.58 13.45
C THR A 219 0.84 9.47 14.21
N ASP A 220 -0.01 8.68 13.55
CA ASP A 220 -0.63 7.50 14.14
C ASP A 220 0.40 6.37 14.37
N PRO A 221 0.51 5.84 15.60
CA PRO A 221 1.58 4.92 15.97
C PRO A 221 1.40 3.46 15.53
N PHE A 222 0.21 3.02 15.10
CA PHE A 222 -0.06 1.62 14.71
C PHE A 222 0.48 0.54 15.68
N PRO A 223 0.10 0.57 16.98
CA PRO A 223 0.62 -0.37 17.97
C PRO A 223 0.29 -1.85 17.72
N GLU A 224 -0.83 -2.19 17.07
CA GLU A 224 -1.16 -3.57 16.72
C GLU A 224 -0.26 -4.10 15.60
N LEU A 225 0.03 -3.27 14.58
CA LEU A 225 1.05 -3.59 13.57
C LEU A 225 2.44 -3.78 14.18
N ALA A 226 2.84 -2.93 15.13
CA ALA A 226 4.17 -3.01 15.75
C ALA A 226 4.42 -4.32 16.51
N LYS A 227 3.36 -5.05 16.91
CA LYS A 227 3.47 -6.37 17.55
C LYS A 227 3.84 -7.49 16.59
N ILE A 228 3.59 -7.30 15.28
CA ILE A 228 3.72 -8.35 14.27
C ILE A 228 4.81 -8.05 13.24
N VAL A 229 5.14 -6.78 13.01
CA VAL A 229 6.12 -6.35 12.02
C VAL A 229 6.96 -5.22 12.60
N THR A 230 8.28 -5.32 12.46
CA THR A 230 9.20 -4.20 12.70
C THR A 230 9.55 -3.55 11.37
N LEU A 231 9.10 -2.32 11.17
CA LEU A 231 9.37 -1.58 9.94
C LEU A 231 10.74 -0.88 10.02
N PRO A 232 11.63 -1.05 9.02
CA PRO A 232 12.88 -0.29 8.93
C PRO A 232 12.63 1.23 8.87
N SER A 233 13.58 2.06 9.28
CA SER A 233 13.49 3.53 9.16
C SER A 233 14.63 4.13 8.35
N PRO A 234 14.83 3.72 7.09
CA PRO A 234 15.82 4.36 6.22
C PRO A 234 15.37 5.78 5.84
N SER A 235 16.33 6.61 5.44
CA SER A 235 16.08 7.91 4.81
C SER A 235 16.88 7.98 3.53
N PHE A 236 16.21 8.10 2.39
CA PHE A 236 16.89 8.14 1.08
C PHE A 236 17.01 9.54 0.50
N ASN A 237 16.54 10.56 1.23
CA ASN A 237 16.64 11.94 0.80
C ASN A 237 18.06 12.48 1.02
N THR A 238 18.84 12.54 -0.05
CA THR A 238 20.25 13.00 -0.04
C THR A 238 20.41 14.52 0.11
N ARG A 239 19.34 15.30 0.20
CA ARG A 239 19.42 16.76 0.41
C ARG A 239 19.76 17.19 1.84
N GLY A 240 19.89 16.26 2.79
CA GLY A 240 20.13 16.56 4.21
C GLY A 240 21.53 16.23 4.74
N GLU A 241 22.32 15.41 4.07
CA GLU A 241 23.57 14.84 4.63
C GLU A 241 24.84 15.41 3.98
N GLY A 242 24.79 16.66 3.52
CA GLY A 242 25.90 17.33 2.84
C GLY A 242 26.18 18.75 3.33
N GLY A 243 25.91 19.05 4.60
CA GLY A 243 26.07 20.40 5.11
C GLY A 243 26.15 20.52 6.61
N ASP A 244 27.21 19.96 7.21
CA ASP A 244 27.73 20.50 8.46
C ASP A 244 29.23 20.71 8.35
N GLY A 245 29.63 21.98 8.50
CA GLY A 245 31.00 22.37 8.82
C GLY A 245 31.79 23.06 7.71
N GLU A 246 31.33 24.20 7.19
CA GLU A 246 32.24 25.34 7.00
C GLU A 246 31.52 26.69 6.86
N ASP A 247 32.06 27.64 7.61
CA ASP A 247 31.63 29.00 7.86
C ASP A 247 31.45 29.82 6.57
N GLY A 248 30.28 30.46 6.40
CA GLY A 248 29.90 31.10 5.13
C GLY A 248 28.80 32.13 5.26
N GLY A 249 29.01 33.14 6.11
CA GLY A 249 28.09 34.26 6.33
C GLY A 249 27.55 34.90 5.04
N ARG A 250 26.26 34.70 4.77
CA ARG A 250 25.58 35.32 3.62
C ARG A 250 25.16 36.76 3.96
N ARG A 251 26.05 37.69 3.62
CA ARG A 251 25.81 39.15 3.58
C ARG A 251 24.50 39.47 2.86
N ARG A 252 23.54 40.06 3.58
CA ARG A 252 22.40 40.81 3.02
C ARG A 252 22.93 41.94 2.13
N ARG A 253 22.82 41.80 0.81
CA ARG A 253 22.94 42.93 -0.13
C ARG A 253 21.59 43.64 -0.21
N ARG A 254 21.48 44.77 0.48
CA ARG A 254 20.58 45.87 0.10
C ARG A 254 21.08 46.51 -1.19
N ARG A 255 20.19 46.75 -2.15
CA ARG A 255 20.24 47.86 -3.13
C ARG A 255 18.77 48.28 -3.33
N ALA A 256 18.38 49.47 -2.88
CA ALA A 256 18.64 50.79 -3.47
C ALA A 256 17.78 50.98 -4.72
#